data_AF-A0A6C0LT01-F1
#
_entry.id   AF-A0A6C0LT01-F1
#
_cell.length_a   1.000
_cell.length_b   1.000
_cell.length_c   1.000
_cell.angle_alpha   90.00
_cell.angle_beta   90.00
_cell.angle_gamma   90.00
#
_symmetry.space_group_name_H-M   'P 1'
#
loop_
_entity.id
_entity.type
_entity.pdbx_description
1 polymer ?
#
loop_
_entity_poly.entity_id
_entity_poly.type
_entity_poly.pdbx_seq_one_letter_code
_entity_poly.pdbx_strand_id
1 'polypeptide(L)'
;MNKNIPAQSYTNIGKILQKQNDKCSNRKINAMGSVDELASFIGLVCEHLINENQRVDIIDELKDVLERLFDIVIIIAGDLEQSMLPSDAVEVMGKRIDDMTLGFPHTLNFPLPFGSGLSASYINVCRSVCKRTEHDYAEFRNGRDDGGVGIWLNHTSDYLSRVSRVLATSQVVTTVITRTGYGEIMVDWVREIVGGIMKSTTDLINRIIG
;
A
#
# COMPACT_ATOMS: atom_id res chain seq x y z
N MET A 1 5.52 7.68 -19.16
CA MET A 1 5.92 6.74 -20.23
C MET A 1 4.86 5.67 -20.32
N ASN A 2 4.23 5.53 -21.49
CA ASN A 2 3.13 4.60 -21.73
C ASN A 2 3.66 3.16 -21.77
N LYS A 3 3.73 2.49 -20.61
CA LYS A 3 3.94 1.04 -20.57
C LYS A 3 2.59 0.41 -20.91
N ASN A 4 2.38 0.13 -22.19
CA ASN A 4 1.36 -0.81 -22.63
C ASN A 4 1.61 -2.12 -21.86
N ILE A 5 0.79 -2.41 -20.86
CA ILE A 5 0.70 -3.75 -20.29
C ILE A 5 0.33 -4.66 -21.46
N PRO A 6 1.19 -5.59 -21.91
CA PRO A 6 0.94 -6.28 -23.16
C PRO A 6 -0.28 -7.18 -22.97
N ALA A 7 -1.34 -6.93 -23.75
CA ALA A 7 -2.55 -7.75 -23.83
C ALA A 7 -2.25 -9.26 -24.04
N GLN A 8 -1.04 -9.55 -24.53
CA GLN A 8 -0.45 -10.89 -24.62
C GLN A 8 -0.40 -11.63 -23.26
N SER A 9 -0.13 -10.94 -22.15
CA SER A 9 -0.03 -11.52 -20.80
C SER A 9 -1.37 -12.06 -20.32
N TYR A 10 -2.44 -11.28 -20.46
CA TYR A 10 -3.81 -11.69 -20.09
C TYR A 10 -4.33 -12.86 -20.94
N THR A 11 -3.98 -12.88 -22.24
CA THR A 11 -4.36 -13.98 -23.15
C THR A 11 -3.67 -15.30 -22.79
N ASN A 12 -2.44 -15.23 -22.29
CA ASN A 12 -1.70 -16.40 -21.82
C ASN A 12 -2.25 -16.92 -20.49
N ILE A 13 -2.67 -16.03 -19.58
CA ILE A 13 -3.30 -16.42 -18.30
C ILE A 13 -4.56 -17.26 -18.55
N GLY A 14 -5.46 -16.83 -19.45
CA GLY A 14 -6.67 -17.59 -19.77
C GLY A 14 -6.40 -19.02 -20.29
N LYS A 15 -5.34 -19.18 -21.09
CA LYS A 15 -4.90 -20.50 -21.60
C LYS A 15 -4.23 -21.35 -20.53
N ILE A 16 -3.44 -20.75 -19.63
CA ILE A 16 -2.83 -21.44 -18.47
C ILE A 16 -3.92 -21.94 -17.52
N LEU A 17 -4.95 -21.13 -17.27
CA LEU A 17 -6.07 -21.50 -16.40
C LEU A 17 -6.95 -22.61 -16.99
N GLN A 18 -7.25 -22.57 -18.29
CA GLN A 18 -8.00 -23.65 -18.95
C GLN A 18 -7.27 -25.00 -18.95
N LYS A 19 -5.93 -24.98 -19.00
CA LYS A 19 -5.11 -26.20 -19.06
C LYS A 19 -4.97 -26.92 -17.71
N GLN A 20 -5.32 -26.26 -16.59
CA GLN A 20 -5.16 -26.81 -15.23
C GLN A 20 -6.46 -27.33 -14.60
N ASN A 21 -7.55 -27.43 -15.38
CA ASN A 21 -8.85 -27.92 -14.89
C ASN A 21 -8.83 -29.38 -14.39
N ASP A 22 -7.77 -30.16 -14.62
CA ASP A 22 -7.71 -31.56 -14.18
C ASP A 22 -7.01 -31.76 -12.81
N LYS A 23 -6.44 -30.72 -12.20
CA LYS A 23 -5.82 -30.82 -10.86
C LYS A 23 -5.67 -29.49 -10.14
N CYS A 24 -6.67 -28.61 -10.22
CA CYS A 24 -6.59 -27.31 -9.55
C CYS A 24 -6.83 -27.49 -8.03
N SER A 25 -5.75 -27.42 -7.24
CA SER A 25 -5.86 -27.42 -5.76
C SER A 25 -6.66 -26.18 -5.33
N ASN A 26 -7.71 -26.34 -4.51
CA ASN A 26 -8.53 -25.23 -3.99
C ASN A 26 -7.68 -24.05 -3.46
N ARG A 27 -6.51 -24.33 -2.88
CA ARG A 27 -5.58 -23.30 -2.36
C ARG A 27 -5.07 -22.36 -3.46
N LYS A 28 -4.81 -22.88 -4.65
CA LYS A 28 -4.32 -22.10 -5.80
C LYS A 28 -5.37 -21.12 -6.29
N ILE A 29 -6.61 -21.58 -6.45
CA ILE A 29 -7.74 -20.73 -6.87
C ILE A 29 -7.98 -19.64 -5.83
N ASN A 30 -7.98 -19.99 -4.54
CA ASN A 30 -8.17 -19.02 -3.46
C ASN A 30 -7.06 -17.96 -3.44
N ALA A 31 -5.79 -18.38 -3.54
CA ALA A 31 -4.67 -17.43 -3.57
C ALA A 31 -4.77 -16.47 -4.76
N MET A 32 -5.04 -16.99 -5.96
CA MET A 32 -5.24 -16.15 -7.15
C MET A 32 -6.42 -15.19 -6.99
N GLY A 33 -7.56 -15.67 -6.47
CA GLY A 33 -8.75 -14.86 -6.25
C GLY A 33 -8.51 -13.74 -5.24
N SER A 34 -7.82 -14.02 -4.13
CA SER A 34 -7.49 -13.00 -3.13
C SER A 34 -6.52 -11.94 -3.68
N VAL A 35 -5.55 -12.33 -4.53
CA VAL A 35 -4.66 -11.37 -5.22
C VAL A 35 -5.44 -10.48 -6.19
N ASP A 36 -6.36 -11.05 -6.98
CA ASP A 36 -7.20 -10.31 -7.92
C ASP A 36 -8.16 -9.34 -7.21
N GLU A 37 -8.72 -9.77 -6.08
CA GLU A 37 -9.55 -8.92 -5.22
C GLU A 37 -8.74 -7.74 -4.65
N LEU A 38 -7.52 -7.99 -4.16
CA LEU A 38 -6.63 -6.92 -3.69
C LEU A 38 -6.31 -5.93 -4.81
N ALA A 39 -5.97 -6.42 -6.00
CA ALA A 39 -5.66 -5.58 -7.15
C ALA A 39 -6.87 -4.72 -7.55
N SER A 40 -8.07 -5.29 -7.53
CA SER A 40 -9.32 -4.57 -7.81
C SER A 40 -9.59 -3.44 -6.83
N PHE A 41 -9.39 -3.68 -5.52
CA PHE A 41 -9.53 -2.64 -4.51
C PHE A 41 -8.47 -1.54 -4.64
N ILE A 42 -7.21 -1.90 -4.94
CA ILE A 42 -6.16 -0.90 -5.17
C ILE A 42 -6.47 -0.06 -6.42
N GLY A 43 -6.98 -0.69 -7.48
CA GLY A 43 -7.47 0.01 -8.68
C GLY A 43 -8.57 1.01 -8.36
N LEU A 44 -9.54 0.62 -7.52
CA LEU A 44 -10.59 1.52 -7.03
C LEU A 44 -10.00 2.75 -6.30
N VAL A 45 -8.98 2.56 -5.47
CA VAL A 45 -8.33 3.69 -4.78
C VAL A 45 -7.61 4.60 -5.77
N CYS A 46 -6.92 4.05 -6.76
CA CYS A 46 -6.24 4.84 -7.78
C CYS A 46 -7.25 5.72 -8.54
N GLU A 47 -8.36 5.15 -9.00
CA GLU A 47 -9.43 5.90 -9.66
C GLU A 47 -10.02 7.00 -8.76
N HIS A 48 -10.22 6.71 -7.48
CA HIS A 48 -10.69 7.72 -6.52
C HIS A 48 -9.69 8.88 -6.38
N LEU A 49 -8.39 8.59 -6.21
CA LEU A 49 -7.36 9.62 -6.07
C LEU A 49 -7.18 10.45 -7.36
N ILE A 50 -7.31 9.83 -8.53
CA ILE A 50 -7.29 10.51 -9.83
C ILE A 50 -8.46 11.51 -9.92
N ASN A 51 -9.67 11.07 -9.57
CA ASN A 51 -10.88 11.91 -9.63
C ASN A 51 -10.79 13.10 -8.67
N GLU A 52 -10.18 12.92 -7.49
CA GLU A 52 -9.93 14.01 -6.53
C GLU A 52 -8.72 14.89 -6.92
N ASN A 53 -7.98 14.53 -7.98
CA ASN A 53 -6.75 15.17 -8.42
C ASN A 53 -5.70 15.29 -7.29
N GLN A 54 -5.56 14.22 -6.50
CA GLN A 54 -4.70 14.14 -5.31
C GLN A 54 -3.55 13.15 -5.50
N ARG A 55 -2.38 13.50 -4.95
CA ARG A 55 -1.26 12.57 -4.67
C ARG A 55 -0.84 11.66 -5.83
N VAL A 56 -0.43 12.29 -6.93
CA VAL A 56 0.12 11.62 -8.12
C VAL A 56 1.29 10.70 -7.77
N ASP A 57 2.10 11.09 -6.79
CA ASP A 57 3.19 10.28 -6.23
C ASP A 57 2.71 8.91 -5.73
N ILE A 58 1.64 8.89 -4.93
CA ILE A 58 1.06 7.65 -4.39
C ILE A 58 0.39 6.82 -5.49
N ILE A 59 -0.27 7.47 -6.46
CA ILE A 59 -0.91 6.78 -7.58
C ILE A 59 0.13 5.99 -8.38
N ASP A 60 1.29 6.58 -8.68
CA ASP A 60 2.33 5.91 -9.45
C ASP A 60 2.94 4.74 -8.65
N GLU A 61 3.16 4.90 -7.35
CA GLU A 61 3.61 3.80 -6.50
C GLU A 61 2.59 2.66 -6.41
N LEU A 62 1.29 2.96 -6.33
CA LEU A 62 0.21 1.96 -6.32
C LEU A 62 0.09 1.23 -7.67
N LYS A 63 0.36 1.89 -8.80
CA LYS A 63 0.43 1.22 -10.11
C LYS A 63 1.57 0.21 -10.17
N ASP A 64 2.74 0.54 -9.61
CA ASP A 64 3.82 -0.43 -9.50
C ASP A 64 3.42 -1.64 -8.63
N VAL A 65 2.65 -1.42 -7.54
CA VAL A 65 2.09 -2.50 -6.73
C VAL A 65 1.14 -3.37 -7.57
N LEU A 66 0.26 -2.76 -8.37
CA LEU A 66 -0.65 -3.48 -9.27
C LEU A 66 0.12 -4.34 -10.29
N GLU A 67 1.17 -3.82 -10.92
CA GLU A 67 2.02 -4.60 -11.82
C GLU A 67 2.58 -5.85 -11.12
N ARG A 68 3.08 -5.70 -9.89
CA ARG A 68 3.63 -6.84 -9.13
C ARG A 68 2.56 -7.83 -8.68
N LEU A 69 1.35 -7.38 -8.37
CA LEU A 69 0.23 -8.29 -8.08
C LEU A 69 -0.13 -9.14 -9.31
N PHE A 70 -0.09 -8.56 -10.51
CA PHE A 70 -0.26 -9.36 -11.74
C PHE A 70 0.87 -10.37 -11.94
N ASP A 71 2.12 -10.00 -11.66
CA ASP A 71 3.25 -10.94 -11.69
C ASP A 71 3.00 -12.11 -10.70
N ILE A 72 2.51 -11.83 -9.49
CA ILE A 72 2.17 -12.84 -8.48
C ILE A 72 1.07 -13.79 -8.98
N VAL A 73 0.05 -13.30 -9.68
CA VAL A 73 -0.98 -14.17 -10.28
C VAL A 73 -0.34 -15.15 -11.27
N ILE A 74 0.61 -14.70 -12.09
CA ILE A 74 1.35 -15.55 -13.04
C ILE A 74 2.22 -16.56 -12.28
N ILE A 75 2.89 -16.15 -11.21
CA ILE A 75 3.69 -17.02 -10.34
C ILE A 75 2.84 -18.14 -9.74
N ILE A 76 1.67 -17.81 -9.20
CA ILE A 76 0.73 -18.80 -8.65
C ILE A 76 0.22 -19.72 -9.77
N ALA A 77 -0.14 -19.17 -10.94
CA ALA A 77 -0.59 -19.92 -12.10
C ALA A 77 0.49 -20.91 -12.61
N GLY A 78 1.76 -20.52 -12.54
CA GLY A 78 2.93 -21.36 -12.85
C GLY A 78 3.36 -22.29 -11.71
N ASP A 79 2.60 -22.37 -10.62
CA ASP A 79 2.89 -23.20 -9.43
C ASP A 79 4.30 -23.01 -8.84
N LEU A 80 4.80 -21.76 -8.86
CA LEU A 80 6.13 -21.36 -8.40
C LEU A 80 7.31 -21.89 -9.25
N GLU A 81 7.07 -22.50 -10.42
CA GLU A 81 8.14 -23.15 -11.20
C GLU A 81 8.91 -22.21 -12.15
N GLN A 82 8.32 -21.08 -12.58
CA GLN A 82 8.84 -20.34 -13.74
C GLN A 82 8.84 -18.81 -13.64
N SER A 83 8.49 -18.24 -12.50
CA SER A 83 8.55 -16.78 -12.34
C SER A 83 8.87 -16.43 -10.90
N MET A 84 9.75 -15.45 -10.73
CA MET A 84 10.00 -14.78 -9.47
C MET A 84 9.77 -13.30 -9.69
N LEU A 85 9.42 -12.58 -8.62
CA LEU A 85 9.43 -11.13 -8.66
C LEU A 85 10.82 -10.62 -9.06
N PRO A 86 10.92 -9.39 -9.60
CA PRO A 86 12.22 -8.73 -9.75
C PRO A 86 13.01 -8.80 -8.43
N SER A 87 14.31 -9.05 -8.52
CA SER A 87 15.17 -9.30 -7.35
C SER A 87 15.21 -8.13 -6.36
N ASP A 88 14.94 -6.91 -6.83
CA ASP A 88 14.89 -5.67 -6.07
C ASP A 88 13.49 -5.35 -5.53
N ALA A 89 12.44 -6.11 -5.88
CA ALA A 89 11.06 -5.75 -5.55
C ALA A 89 10.82 -5.60 -4.03
N VAL A 90 11.43 -6.48 -3.23
CA VAL A 90 11.35 -6.44 -1.76
C VAL A 90 12.09 -5.21 -1.21
N GLU A 91 13.27 -4.89 -1.75
CA GLU A 91 14.09 -3.75 -1.35
C GLU A 91 13.41 -2.42 -1.69
N VAL A 92 12.87 -2.31 -2.91
CA VAL A 92 12.12 -1.13 -3.36
C VAL A 92 10.92 -0.88 -2.44
N MET A 93 10.19 -1.93 -2.04
CA MET A 93 9.07 -1.79 -1.11
C MET A 93 9.53 -1.34 0.28
N GLY A 94 10.62 -1.92 0.79
CA GLY A 94 11.22 -1.52 2.07
C GLY A 94 11.60 -0.04 2.07
N LYS A 95 12.26 0.43 1.00
CA LYS A 95 12.63 1.83 0.85
C LYS A 95 11.43 2.77 0.85
N ARG A 96 10.33 2.42 0.17
CA ARG A 96 9.09 3.22 0.19
C ARG A 96 8.52 3.36 1.60
N ILE A 97 8.56 2.27 2.39
CA ILE A 97 8.12 2.30 3.78
C ILE A 97 9.00 3.24 4.62
N ASP A 98 10.32 3.15 4.46
CA ASP A 98 11.28 3.99 5.18
C ASP A 98 11.10 5.48 4.82
N ASP A 99 11.00 5.79 3.52
CA ASP A 99 10.80 7.15 3.01
C ASP A 99 9.52 7.78 3.57
N MET A 100 8.42 7.00 3.66
CA MET A 100 7.18 7.46 4.28
C MET A 100 7.26 7.56 5.81
N THR A 101 8.12 6.77 6.45
CA THR A 101 8.26 6.74 7.92
C THR A 101 9.02 7.96 8.45
N LEU A 102 9.98 8.49 7.70
CA LEU A 102 10.74 9.70 8.06
C LEU A 102 9.84 10.94 8.30
N GLY A 103 8.62 10.94 7.75
CA GLY A 103 7.66 12.03 7.90
C GLY A 103 6.77 11.98 9.14
N PHE A 104 6.80 10.90 9.95
CA PHE A 104 5.90 10.75 11.10
C PHE A 104 6.67 10.49 12.41
N PRO A 105 6.31 11.14 13.53
CA PRO A 105 6.82 10.74 14.84
C PRO A 105 6.38 9.29 15.11
N HIS A 106 7.26 8.50 15.73
CA HIS A 106 7.16 7.06 16.05
C HIS A 106 5.92 6.67 16.87
N THR A 107 4.72 6.98 16.40
CA THR A 107 3.49 6.79 17.16
C THR A 107 2.89 5.43 16.87
N LEU A 108 2.97 4.59 17.89
CA LEU A 108 2.35 3.29 18.14
C LEU A 108 0.81 3.26 18.06
N ASN A 109 0.18 4.27 17.46
CA ASN A 109 -1.28 4.29 17.35
C ASN A 109 -1.72 3.45 16.16
N PHE A 110 -2.53 2.41 16.43
CA PHE A 110 -3.26 1.70 15.39
C PHE A 110 -4.21 2.68 14.70
N PRO A 111 -4.10 2.88 13.37
CA PRO A 111 -4.99 3.79 12.67
C PRO A 111 -6.40 3.21 12.73
N LEU A 112 -7.34 3.97 13.28
CA LEU A 112 -8.76 3.61 13.23
C LEU A 112 -9.22 3.62 11.76
N PRO A 113 -9.98 2.62 11.31
CA PRO A 113 -10.41 2.51 9.91
C PRO A 113 -11.51 3.50 9.51
N PHE A 114 -11.89 4.41 10.41
CA PHE A 114 -12.94 5.41 10.21
C PHE A 114 -12.49 6.78 10.70
N GLY A 115 -13.00 7.83 10.06
CA GLY A 115 -12.74 9.23 10.42
C GLY A 115 -11.52 9.83 9.71
N SER A 116 -10.60 9.03 9.17
CA SER A 116 -9.39 9.53 8.49
C SER A 116 -9.63 10.08 7.08
N GLY A 117 -10.86 10.02 6.56
CA GLY A 117 -11.19 10.39 5.17
C GLY A 117 -11.42 9.17 4.28
N LEU A 118 -12.05 9.38 3.12
CA LEU A 118 -12.50 8.30 2.25
C LEU A 118 -11.31 7.53 1.63
N SER A 119 -10.32 8.24 1.10
CA SER A 119 -9.09 7.65 0.54
C SER A 119 -8.34 6.77 1.55
N ALA A 120 -8.16 7.27 2.79
CA ALA A 120 -7.52 6.53 3.86
C ALA A 120 -8.31 5.27 4.27
N SER A 121 -9.65 5.36 4.25
CA SER A 121 -10.54 4.24 4.53
C SER A 121 -10.45 3.15 3.46
N TYR A 122 -10.43 3.52 2.18
CA TYR A 122 -10.24 2.57 1.09
C TYR A 122 -8.88 1.86 1.16
N ILE A 123 -7.81 2.58 1.49
CA ILE A 123 -6.51 1.94 1.71
C ILE A 123 -6.54 0.95 2.89
N ASN A 124 -7.26 1.25 3.97
CA ASN A 124 -7.41 0.32 5.10
C ASN A 124 -8.18 -0.96 4.70
N VAL A 125 -9.12 -0.86 3.76
CA VAL A 125 -9.76 -2.04 3.14
C VAL A 125 -8.71 -2.83 2.35
N CYS A 126 -7.94 -2.17 1.48
CA CYS A 126 -6.86 -2.81 0.72
C CYS A 126 -5.87 -3.53 1.65
N ARG A 127 -5.45 -2.90 2.75
CA ARG A 127 -4.56 -3.49 3.76
C ARG A 127 -5.14 -4.77 4.35
N SER A 128 -6.44 -4.77 4.65
CA SER A 128 -7.12 -5.94 5.25
C SER A 128 -7.23 -7.09 4.25
N VAL A 129 -7.56 -6.79 2.99
CA VAL A 129 -7.55 -7.77 1.89
C VAL A 129 -6.14 -8.29 1.62
N CYS A 130 -5.11 -7.43 1.72
CA CYS A 130 -3.71 -7.82 1.57
C CYS A 130 -3.27 -8.80 2.66
N LYS A 131 -3.70 -8.61 3.91
CA LYS A 131 -3.42 -9.57 4.99
C LYS A 131 -4.10 -10.92 4.80
N ARG A 132 -5.32 -10.94 4.25
CA ARG A 132 -5.95 -12.20 3.83
C ARG A 132 -5.22 -12.84 2.65
N THR A 133 -4.80 -12.05 1.69
CA THR A 133 -4.00 -12.51 0.54
C THR A 133 -2.69 -13.15 0.98
N GLU A 134 -1.99 -12.54 1.96
CA GLU A 134 -0.79 -13.09 2.58
C GLU A 134 -1.05 -14.49 3.17
N HIS A 135 -2.17 -14.66 3.87
CA HIS A 135 -2.58 -15.96 4.42
C HIS A 135 -2.89 -16.99 3.33
N ASP A 136 -3.72 -16.66 2.35
CA ASP A 136 -4.11 -17.59 1.28
C ASP A 136 -2.91 -17.97 0.41
N TYR A 137 -2.01 -17.02 0.17
CA TYR A 137 -0.73 -17.28 -0.50
C TYR A 137 0.18 -18.18 0.33
N ALA A 138 0.26 -17.99 1.65
CA ALA A 138 1.03 -18.85 2.54
C ALA A 138 0.51 -20.30 2.56
N GLU A 139 -0.81 -20.48 2.51
CA GLU A 139 -1.44 -21.79 2.38
C GLU A 139 -1.16 -22.44 1.01
N PHE A 140 -1.16 -21.66 -0.06
CA PHE A 140 -0.81 -22.13 -1.40
C PHE A 140 0.68 -22.50 -1.54
N ARG A 141 1.60 -21.67 -1.02
CA ARG A 141 3.04 -21.94 -1.10
C ARG A 141 3.41 -23.17 -0.29
N ASN A 142 2.72 -23.44 0.83
CA ASN A 142 2.91 -24.61 1.68
C ASN A 142 4.39 -24.89 2.01
N GLY A 143 5.13 -23.85 2.40
CA GLY A 143 6.55 -23.95 2.75
C GLY A 143 7.54 -24.01 1.58
N ARG A 144 7.08 -24.03 0.32
CA ARG A 144 7.95 -23.95 -0.87
C ARG A 144 8.65 -22.59 -0.94
N ASP A 145 9.82 -22.57 -1.55
CA ASP A 145 10.52 -21.34 -1.93
C ASP A 145 9.66 -20.58 -2.95
N ASP A 146 9.52 -19.29 -2.70
CA ASP A 146 8.65 -18.39 -3.44
C ASP A 146 9.41 -17.17 -3.99
N GLY A 147 10.74 -17.15 -3.87
CA GLY A 147 11.55 -16.03 -4.36
C GLY A 147 11.26 -14.70 -3.67
N GLY A 148 10.71 -14.72 -2.45
CA GLY A 148 10.43 -13.51 -1.67
C GLY A 148 9.03 -12.90 -1.89
N VAL A 149 8.12 -13.56 -2.60
CA VAL A 149 6.73 -13.09 -2.78
C VAL A 149 6.01 -12.90 -1.44
N GLY A 150 6.13 -13.85 -0.52
CA GLY A 150 5.51 -13.74 0.81
C GLY A 150 6.04 -12.55 1.60
N ILE A 151 7.35 -12.27 1.51
CA ILE A 151 7.98 -11.09 2.15
C ILE A 151 7.46 -9.82 1.49
N TRP A 152 7.36 -9.80 0.16
CA TRP A 152 6.83 -8.65 -0.58
C TRP A 152 5.36 -8.34 -0.22
N LEU A 153 4.50 -9.35 -0.08
CA LEU A 153 3.11 -9.17 0.36
C LEU A 153 3.04 -8.63 1.79
N ASN A 154 3.89 -9.10 2.69
CA ASN A 154 3.99 -8.60 4.05
C ASN A 154 4.37 -7.11 4.07
N HIS A 155 5.45 -6.72 3.36
CA HIS A 155 5.84 -5.32 3.21
C HIS A 155 4.76 -4.48 2.53
N THR A 156 4.05 -5.02 1.54
CA THR A 156 2.95 -4.31 0.87
C THR A 156 1.85 -3.95 1.86
N SER A 157 1.50 -4.85 2.78
CA SER A 157 0.52 -4.55 3.84
C SER A 157 1.01 -3.44 4.80
N ASP A 158 2.31 -3.39 5.06
CA ASP A 158 2.92 -2.33 5.87
C ASP A 158 2.91 -1.00 5.13
N TYR A 159 3.33 -1.00 3.86
CA TYR A 159 3.27 0.15 2.96
C TYR A 159 1.87 0.74 2.88
N LEU A 160 0.83 -0.09 2.65
CA LEU A 160 -0.57 0.36 2.63
C LEU A 160 -0.96 1.03 3.96
N SER A 161 -0.44 0.55 5.09
CA SER A 161 -0.68 1.20 6.39
C SER A 161 -0.07 2.60 6.47
N ARG A 162 1.08 2.84 5.83
CA ARG A 162 1.74 4.15 5.79
C ARG A 162 1.00 5.08 4.82
N VAL A 163 0.64 4.59 3.63
CA VAL A 163 -0.19 5.31 2.67
C VAL A 163 -1.50 5.78 3.29
N SER A 164 -2.18 4.93 4.08
CA SER A 164 -3.42 5.32 4.76
C SER A 164 -3.22 6.53 5.68
N ARG A 165 -2.12 6.59 6.43
CA ARG A 165 -1.79 7.73 7.31
C ARG A 165 -1.47 8.98 6.51
N VAL A 166 -0.75 8.82 5.41
CA VAL A 166 -0.36 9.91 4.51
C VAL A 166 -1.58 10.53 3.81
N LEU A 167 -2.60 9.72 3.49
CA LEU A 167 -3.86 10.16 2.90
C LEU A 167 -4.89 10.62 3.95
N ALA A 168 -4.60 10.48 5.24
CA ALA A 168 -5.53 10.86 6.28
C ALA A 168 -5.67 12.39 6.36
N THR A 169 -6.89 12.91 6.43
CA THR A 169 -7.14 14.36 6.50
C THR A 169 -6.79 14.92 7.90
N SER A 170 -6.15 16.11 7.95
CA SER A 170 -5.65 16.76 9.17
C SER A 170 -6.68 17.04 10.27
N GLN A 171 -7.98 17.09 9.95
CA GLN A 171 -9.04 17.35 10.95
C GLN A 171 -9.16 16.26 12.02
N VAL A 172 -8.65 15.05 11.76
CA VAL A 172 -8.96 13.85 12.58
C VAL A 172 -7.80 13.31 13.39
N VAL A 173 -6.54 13.59 13.01
CA VAL A 173 -5.40 13.34 13.90
C VAL A 173 -5.66 14.01 15.25
N THR A 174 -6.12 15.25 15.26
CA THR A 174 -6.52 15.99 16.48
C THR A 174 -7.71 15.38 17.23
N THR A 175 -8.70 14.78 16.52
CA THR A 175 -9.95 14.29 17.15
C THR A 175 -9.77 12.91 17.82
N VAL A 176 -8.92 12.03 17.27
CA VAL A 176 -8.64 10.73 17.89
C VAL A 176 -7.71 10.88 19.10
N ILE A 177 -6.70 11.76 19.01
CA ILE A 177 -5.77 12.06 20.12
C ILE A 177 -6.52 12.66 21.32
N THR A 178 -7.52 13.53 21.08
CA THR A 178 -8.32 14.13 22.16
C THR A 178 -9.26 13.14 22.85
N ARG A 179 -9.72 12.07 22.18
CA ARG A 179 -10.59 11.03 22.81
C ARG A 179 -9.84 9.99 23.64
N THR A 180 -8.55 9.74 23.38
CA THR A 180 -7.75 8.72 24.11
C THR A 180 -6.98 9.28 25.30
N GLY A 181 -7.12 10.58 25.62
CA GLY A 181 -6.47 11.21 26.80
C GLY A 181 -5.02 11.63 26.57
N TYR A 182 -4.48 11.50 25.36
CA TYR A 182 -3.10 11.89 25.00
C TYR A 182 -3.02 13.29 24.36
N GLY A 183 -4.10 14.07 24.43
CA GLY A 183 -4.28 15.39 23.81
C GLY A 183 -3.23 16.43 24.15
N GLU A 184 -2.78 16.50 25.40
CA GLU A 184 -1.94 17.62 25.85
C GLU A 184 -0.50 17.53 25.32
N ILE A 185 0.10 16.33 25.32
CA ILE A 185 1.52 16.14 25.01
C ILE A 185 1.82 16.40 23.51
N MET A 186 0.88 16.08 22.61
CA MET A 186 1.11 16.22 21.17
C MET A 186 0.67 17.58 20.60
N VAL A 187 -0.33 18.23 21.21
CA VAL A 187 -0.76 19.57 20.79
C VAL A 187 0.32 20.61 21.10
N ASP A 188 1.07 20.43 22.18
CA ASP A 188 2.22 21.28 22.50
C ASP A 188 3.38 21.08 21.51
N TRP A 189 3.65 19.85 21.05
CA TRP A 189 4.64 19.58 20.01
C TRP A 189 4.23 20.18 18.64
N VAL A 190 2.96 20.06 18.24
CA VAL A 190 2.46 20.69 17.00
C VAL A 190 2.51 22.22 17.11
N ARG A 191 2.21 22.79 18.28
CA ARG A 191 2.37 24.24 18.53
C ARG A 191 3.82 24.70 18.47
N GLU A 192 4.75 23.91 18.98
CA GLU A 192 6.20 24.21 18.88
C GLU A 192 6.68 24.17 17.43
N ILE A 193 6.26 23.18 16.64
CA ILE A 193 6.66 23.08 15.23
C ILE A 193 6.03 24.19 14.40
N VAL A 194 4.72 24.41 14.52
CA VAL A 194 4.04 25.48 13.78
C VAL A 194 4.53 26.85 14.23
N GLY A 195 4.80 27.03 15.53
CA GLY A 195 5.39 28.25 16.09
C GLY A 195 6.83 28.48 15.64
N GLY A 196 7.64 27.42 15.52
CA GLY A 196 9.00 27.48 15.01
C GLY A 196 9.05 27.80 13.51
N ILE A 197 8.17 27.18 12.72
CA ILE A 197 8.02 27.45 11.29
C ILE A 197 7.54 28.89 11.08
N MET A 198 6.51 29.34 11.80
CA MET A 198 6.01 30.72 11.69
C MET A 198 7.03 31.77 12.13
N LYS A 199 7.80 31.52 13.20
CA LYS A 199 8.90 32.41 13.59
C LYS A 199 9.97 32.48 12.52
N SER A 200 10.37 31.33 11.97
CA SER A 200 11.37 31.27 10.90
C SER A 200 10.93 32.00 9.64
N THR A 201 9.66 31.92 9.23
CA THR A 201 9.15 32.70 8.09
C THR A 201 9.01 34.18 8.41
N THR A 202 8.58 34.54 9.62
CA THR A 202 8.45 35.94 10.04
C THR A 202 9.81 36.64 10.13
N ASP A 203 10.84 35.95 10.64
CA ASP A 203 12.21 36.45 10.69
C ASP A 203 12.83 36.58 9.29
N LEU A 204 12.49 35.66 8.37
CA LEU A 204 12.92 35.75 6.97
C LEU A 204 12.27 36.94 6.26
N ILE A 205 10.97 37.17 6.49
CA ILE A 205 10.21 38.27 5.91
C ILE A 205 10.71 39.62 6.46
N ASN A 206 10.96 39.71 7.77
CA ASN A 206 11.51 40.93 8.38
C ASN A 206 12.93 41.26 7.91
N ARG A 207 13.74 40.26 7.52
CA ARG A 207 15.05 40.44 6.89
C ARG A 207 15.02 40.87 5.42
N ILE A 208 13.89 40.64 4.73
CA ILE A 208 13.70 40.99 3.32
C ILE A 208 13.06 42.39 3.19
N ILE A 209 12.26 42.79 4.17
CA ILE A 209 11.47 44.05 4.14
C ILE A 209 12.15 45.18 4.94
N GLY A 210 13.14 44.89 5.79
CA GLY A 210 14.00 45.88 6.47
C GLY A 210 15.38 46.00 5.82
#